data_AF-A0A7X2KIB4-F1
#
_entry.id   AF-A0A7X2KIB4-F1
#
_cell.length_a   1.000
_cell.length_b   1.000
_cell.length_c   1.000
_cell.angle_alpha   90.00
_cell.angle_beta   90.00
_cell.angle_gamma   90.00
#
_symmetry.space_group_name_H-M   'P 1'
#
loop_
_entity.id
_entity.type
_entity.pdbx_description
1 polymer ?
#
loop_
_entity_poly.entity_id
_entity_poly.type
_entity_poly.pdbx_seq_one_letter_code
_entity_poly.pdbx_strand_id
1 'polypeptide(L)'
;MAKVVVALGGNALGKSPEEQLKLVKNTASSLIGLIAAGNQVVISHGNGPQVGAINLGMNFAAEHGKTAAFPFPECGAMSQGYIGYHLQQSLENELHHRWMNKSVATIVTQIAVDPNDPAFENPSKPVGDFYTKEQADEIAKEKGYTFKEDAGRGYRQVVPSPLPMKIMELDSIKTLIDADKLVIAGGGGGVPVIITDKGLEGVPAVIDKDRSSALLADKIDADKLIILTAVDHVYVNYGKPDEKALKTLNVAEAQKYMKEGQFAAGSMLPKIEACLSFVEGHPEREALITSLDGLDDALAGKVGTVIRDN
;
A
#
# COMPACT_ATOMS: atom_id res chain seq x y z
N MET A 1 13.56 -21.22 -2.40
CA MET A 1 13.07 -20.17 -3.32
C MET A 1 11.64 -19.91 -2.93
N ALA A 2 11.35 -18.74 -2.36
CA ALA A 2 10.00 -18.36 -1.97
C ALA A 2 9.48 -17.25 -2.89
N LYS A 3 8.17 -17.21 -3.09
CA LYS A 3 7.46 -16.10 -3.74
C LYS A 3 6.99 -15.13 -2.65
N VAL A 4 7.43 -13.89 -2.76
CA VAL A 4 7.28 -12.87 -1.72
C VAL A 4 6.61 -11.64 -2.31
N VAL A 5 5.52 -11.20 -1.70
CA VAL A 5 4.96 -9.86 -1.95
C VAL A 5 5.48 -8.91 -0.88
N VAL A 6 6.05 -7.78 -1.30
CA VAL A 6 6.53 -6.73 -0.39
C VAL A 6 5.71 -5.46 -0.59
N ALA A 7 4.99 -5.04 0.44
CA ALA A 7 4.14 -3.86 0.45
C ALA A 7 4.84 -2.67 1.11
N LEU A 8 5.37 -1.75 0.29
CA LEU A 8 6.07 -0.56 0.74
C LEU A 8 5.11 0.46 1.38
N GLY A 9 5.45 0.92 2.58
CA GLY A 9 4.75 1.99 3.28
C GLY A 9 5.10 3.38 2.75
N GLY A 10 4.36 4.40 3.21
CA GLY A 10 4.65 5.79 2.86
C GLY A 10 6.01 6.28 3.37
N ASN A 11 6.59 5.65 4.39
CA ASN A 11 7.94 5.96 4.86
C ASN A 11 9.05 5.56 3.86
N ALA A 12 8.77 4.64 2.94
CA ALA A 12 9.67 4.33 1.84
C ALA A 12 9.60 5.36 0.70
N LEU A 13 8.61 6.26 0.73
CA LEU A 13 8.30 7.18 -0.37
C LEU A 13 8.28 8.63 0.14
N GLY A 14 9.21 9.45 -0.36
CA GLY A 14 9.33 10.85 0.04
C GLY A 14 8.12 11.71 -0.35
N LYS A 15 8.10 12.96 0.12
CA LYS A 15 7.06 13.94 -0.18
C LYS A 15 7.33 14.76 -1.44
N SER A 16 8.56 14.71 -1.95
CA SER A 16 8.97 15.35 -3.20
C SER A 16 9.68 14.36 -4.14
N PRO A 17 9.81 14.65 -5.44
CA PRO A 17 10.57 13.81 -6.36
C PRO A 17 12.02 13.56 -5.93
N GLU A 18 12.71 14.60 -5.47
CA GLU A 18 14.09 14.50 -5.01
C GLU A 18 14.22 13.62 -3.75
N GLU A 19 13.35 13.86 -2.76
CA GLU A 19 13.33 13.07 -1.53
C GLU A 19 12.96 11.61 -1.83
N GLN A 20 11.96 11.38 -2.69
CA GLN A 20 11.55 10.04 -3.10
C GLN A 20 12.71 9.30 -3.76
N LEU A 21 13.41 9.91 -4.74
CA LEU A 21 14.58 9.30 -5.38
C LEU A 21 15.68 8.94 -4.37
N LYS A 22 15.90 9.76 -3.35
CA LYS A 22 16.88 9.47 -2.31
C LYS A 22 16.46 8.26 -1.47
N LEU A 23 15.19 8.20 -1.04
CA LEU A 23 14.67 7.12 -0.20
C LEU A 23 14.55 5.79 -0.95
N VAL A 24 14.12 5.81 -2.22
CA VAL A 24 13.95 4.58 -3.00
C VAL A 24 15.30 3.91 -3.34
N LYS A 25 16.43 4.63 -3.32
CA LYS A 25 17.76 4.01 -3.47
C LYS A 25 18.09 3.07 -2.32
N ASN A 26 17.87 3.51 -1.08
CA ASN A 26 18.08 2.67 0.10
C ASN A 26 17.08 1.49 0.09
N THR A 27 15.82 1.78 -0.24
CA THR A 27 14.77 0.76 -0.38
C THR A 27 15.17 -0.30 -1.40
N ALA A 28 15.69 0.11 -2.56
CA ALA A 28 16.13 -0.80 -3.62
C ALA A 28 17.23 -1.75 -3.14
N SER A 29 18.23 -1.25 -2.41
CA SER A 29 19.31 -2.09 -1.86
C SER A 29 18.79 -3.24 -1.00
N SER A 30 17.86 -2.98 -0.08
CA SER A 30 17.27 -4.03 0.78
C SER A 30 16.38 -4.98 -0.02
N LEU A 31 15.58 -4.47 -0.97
CA LEU A 31 14.73 -5.30 -1.84
C LEU A 31 15.54 -6.22 -2.77
N ILE A 32 16.68 -5.74 -3.30
CA ILE A 32 17.59 -6.58 -4.08
C ILE A 32 18.27 -7.64 -3.19
N GLY A 33 18.45 -7.37 -1.89
CA GLY A 33 18.89 -8.38 -0.91
C GLY A 33 17.97 -9.62 -0.89
N LEU A 34 16.65 -9.43 -0.89
CA LEU A 34 15.67 -10.52 -0.99
C LEU A 34 15.83 -11.34 -2.27
N ILE A 35 16.08 -10.69 -3.40
CA ILE A 35 16.23 -11.35 -4.69
C ILE A 35 17.56 -12.11 -4.75
N ALA A 36 18.63 -11.53 -4.19
CA ALA A 36 19.94 -12.18 -4.08
C ALA A 36 19.89 -13.46 -3.22
N ALA A 37 18.96 -13.52 -2.25
CA ALA A 37 18.68 -14.73 -1.48
C ALA A 37 17.86 -15.80 -2.25
N GLY A 38 17.60 -15.59 -3.55
CA GLY A 38 16.92 -16.55 -4.43
C GLY A 38 15.39 -16.53 -4.31
N ASN A 39 14.79 -15.40 -3.93
CA ASN A 39 13.33 -15.23 -3.87
C ASN A 39 12.79 -14.59 -5.16
N GLN A 40 11.57 -14.97 -5.53
CA GLN A 40 10.78 -14.23 -6.51
C GLN A 40 10.01 -13.13 -5.77
N VAL A 41 10.20 -11.88 -6.17
CA VAL A 41 9.67 -10.73 -5.44
C VAL A 41 8.70 -9.95 -6.32
N VAL A 42 7.55 -9.60 -5.75
CA VAL A 42 6.60 -8.62 -6.29
C VAL A 42 6.49 -7.47 -5.31
N ILE A 43 6.62 -6.24 -5.81
CA ILE A 43 6.62 -5.04 -5.00
C ILE A 43 5.29 -4.31 -5.22
N SER A 44 4.61 -3.97 -4.15
CA SER A 44 3.53 -2.97 -4.15
C SER A 44 3.94 -1.79 -3.29
N HIS A 45 3.18 -0.69 -3.38
CA HIS A 45 3.49 0.50 -2.62
C HIS A 45 2.24 1.33 -2.32
N GLY A 46 2.29 2.16 -1.27
CA GLY A 46 1.30 3.22 -1.07
C GLY A 46 1.52 4.41 -2.02
N ASN A 47 0.60 5.36 -2.07
CA ASN A 47 0.73 6.57 -2.89
C ASN A 47 0.22 7.85 -2.24
N GLY A 48 -0.14 7.82 -0.94
CA GLY A 48 -0.90 8.89 -0.28
C GLY A 48 -0.36 10.32 -0.51
N PRO A 49 0.92 10.61 -0.18
CA PRO A 49 1.50 11.92 -0.44
C PRO A 49 1.53 12.28 -1.93
N GLN A 50 1.86 11.33 -2.80
CA GLN A 50 2.05 11.54 -4.23
C GLN A 50 0.73 11.80 -4.95
N VAL A 51 -0.30 10.98 -4.69
CA VAL A 51 -1.64 11.17 -5.27
C VAL A 51 -2.28 12.46 -4.73
N GLY A 52 -2.02 12.81 -3.47
CA GLY A 52 -2.45 14.09 -2.90
C GLY A 52 -1.88 15.29 -3.65
N ALA A 53 -0.57 15.30 -3.90
CA ALA A 53 0.10 16.37 -4.66
C ALA A 53 -0.39 16.44 -6.12
N ILE A 54 -0.55 15.30 -6.79
CA ILE A 54 -1.08 15.22 -8.16
C ILE A 54 -2.50 15.78 -8.22
N ASN A 55 -3.38 15.29 -7.34
CA ASN A 55 -4.78 15.73 -7.29
C ASN A 55 -4.89 17.24 -7.00
N LEU A 56 -4.11 17.75 -6.05
CA LEU A 56 -4.06 19.19 -5.75
C LEU A 56 -3.63 20.01 -6.97
N GLY A 57 -2.56 19.61 -7.65
CA GLY A 57 -2.07 20.30 -8.83
C GLY A 57 -3.06 20.29 -10.00
N MET A 58 -3.69 19.15 -10.27
CA MET A 58 -4.68 19.01 -11.34
C MET A 58 -5.95 19.80 -11.06
N ASN A 59 -6.45 19.78 -9.82
CA ASN A 59 -7.61 20.56 -9.41
C ASN A 59 -7.33 22.06 -9.52
N PHE A 60 -6.17 22.52 -9.03
CA PHE A 60 -5.76 23.92 -9.16
C PHE A 60 -5.73 24.37 -10.62
N ALA A 61 -5.13 23.56 -11.51
CA ALA A 61 -5.06 23.88 -12.93
C ALA A 61 -6.45 23.90 -13.60
N ALA A 62 -7.34 22.99 -13.23
CA ALA A 62 -8.72 22.95 -13.75
C ALA A 62 -9.53 24.17 -13.29
N GLU A 63 -9.45 24.54 -12.02
CA GLU A 63 -10.14 25.69 -11.42
C GLU A 63 -9.71 27.02 -12.04
N HIS A 64 -8.49 27.10 -12.57
CA HIS A 64 -7.96 28.27 -13.25
C HIS A 64 -8.03 28.19 -14.79
N GLY A 65 -8.85 27.26 -15.32
CA GLY A 65 -9.11 27.12 -16.75
C GLY A 65 -7.87 26.73 -17.58
N LYS A 66 -6.88 26.09 -16.96
CA LYS A 66 -5.64 25.66 -17.64
C LYS A 66 -5.76 24.25 -18.23
N THR A 67 -6.65 23.42 -17.70
CA THR A 67 -6.89 22.04 -18.14
C THR A 67 -8.31 21.59 -17.76
N ALA A 68 -8.72 20.41 -18.22
CA ALA A 68 -9.94 19.75 -17.76
C ALA A 68 -9.75 19.19 -16.33
N ALA A 69 -10.85 18.96 -15.61
CA ALA A 69 -10.79 18.27 -14.33
C ALA A 69 -10.36 16.81 -14.53
N PHE A 70 -9.43 16.34 -13.69
CA PHE A 70 -8.99 14.95 -13.66
C PHE A 70 -9.63 14.26 -12.46
N PRO A 71 -10.47 13.24 -12.67
CA PRO A 71 -11.01 12.48 -11.57
C PRO A 71 -9.92 11.74 -10.78
N PHE A 72 -10.30 11.28 -9.59
CA PHE A 72 -9.36 10.66 -8.65
C PHE A 72 -8.70 9.36 -9.19
N PRO A 73 -9.39 8.48 -9.95
CA PRO A 73 -8.78 7.32 -10.58
C PRO A 73 -7.58 7.66 -11.48
N GLU A 74 -7.69 8.71 -12.29
CA GLU A 74 -6.62 9.17 -13.18
C GLU A 74 -5.42 9.67 -12.37
N CYS A 75 -5.67 10.42 -11.29
CA CYS A 75 -4.61 10.82 -10.36
C CYS A 75 -3.93 9.60 -9.72
N GLY A 76 -4.71 8.57 -9.38
CA GLY A 76 -4.21 7.27 -8.94
C GLY A 76 -3.30 6.61 -9.97
N ALA A 77 -3.74 6.52 -11.23
CA ALA A 77 -2.95 5.97 -12.34
C ALA A 77 -1.64 6.73 -12.57
N MET A 78 -1.69 8.07 -12.55
CA MET A 78 -0.49 8.93 -12.65
C MET A 78 0.50 8.64 -11.51
N SER A 79 0.00 8.46 -10.28
CA SER A 79 0.86 8.14 -9.13
C SER A 79 1.56 6.79 -9.27
N GLN A 80 0.95 5.80 -9.92
CA GLN A 80 1.58 4.51 -10.21
C GLN A 80 2.74 4.68 -11.19
N GLY A 81 2.54 5.43 -12.28
CA GLY A 81 3.59 5.72 -13.24
C GLY A 81 4.75 6.49 -12.59
N TYR A 82 4.45 7.51 -11.78
CA TYR A 82 5.45 8.31 -11.09
C TYR A 82 6.28 7.50 -10.08
N ILE A 83 5.63 6.79 -9.16
CA ILE A 83 6.35 6.02 -8.13
C ILE A 83 7.04 4.80 -8.75
N GLY A 84 6.35 4.10 -9.66
CA GLY A 84 6.90 2.96 -10.38
C GLY A 84 8.14 3.32 -11.18
N TYR A 85 8.17 4.48 -11.85
CA TYR A 85 9.38 4.99 -12.49
C TYR A 85 10.57 5.11 -11.52
N HIS A 86 10.39 5.77 -10.37
CA HIS A 86 11.47 5.94 -9.39
C HIS A 86 11.95 4.61 -8.80
N LEU A 87 11.03 3.73 -8.45
CA LEU A 87 11.35 2.40 -7.93
C LEU A 87 12.07 1.56 -8.99
N GLN A 88 11.53 1.48 -10.20
CA GLN A 88 12.08 0.72 -11.31
C GLN A 88 13.51 1.18 -11.62
N GLN A 89 13.73 2.48 -11.77
CA GLN A 89 15.06 3.04 -12.01
C GLN A 89 16.05 2.69 -10.88
N SER A 90 15.61 2.78 -9.62
CA SER A 90 16.49 2.51 -8.48
C SER A 90 16.84 1.03 -8.35
N LEU A 91 15.87 0.14 -8.61
CA LEU A 91 16.08 -1.30 -8.61
C LEU A 91 16.98 -1.75 -9.76
N GLU A 92 16.79 -1.22 -10.97
CA GLU A 92 17.65 -1.50 -12.13
C GLU A 92 19.10 -1.05 -11.88
N ASN A 93 19.29 0.14 -11.30
CA ASN A 93 20.62 0.63 -10.92
C ASN A 93 21.29 -0.28 -9.88
N GLU A 94 20.54 -0.73 -8.87
CA GLU A 94 21.07 -1.62 -7.83
C GLU A 94 21.41 -3.01 -8.39
N LEU A 95 20.56 -3.56 -9.27
CA LEU A 95 20.84 -4.79 -10.00
C LEU A 95 22.13 -4.67 -10.82
N HIS A 96 22.29 -3.56 -11.54
CA HIS A 96 23.51 -3.28 -12.30
C HIS A 96 24.74 -3.19 -11.40
N HIS A 97 24.64 -2.48 -10.27
CA HIS A 97 25.74 -2.36 -9.30
C HIS A 97 26.20 -3.72 -8.74
N ARG A 98 25.26 -4.66 -8.58
CA ARG A 98 25.53 -6.03 -8.11
C ARG A 98 25.80 -7.03 -9.23
N TRP A 99 25.92 -6.58 -10.48
CA TRP A 99 26.14 -7.43 -11.66
C TRP A 99 25.06 -8.50 -11.85
N MET A 100 23.81 -8.20 -11.44
CA MET A 100 22.67 -9.11 -11.55
C MET A 100 21.89 -8.82 -12.84
N ASN A 101 21.74 -9.84 -13.69
CA ASN A 101 20.98 -9.73 -14.93
C ASN A 101 19.50 -10.10 -14.72
N LYS A 102 18.71 -9.14 -14.23
CA LYS A 102 17.25 -9.25 -14.08
C LYS A 102 16.61 -7.94 -14.55
N SER A 103 15.44 -8.02 -15.17
CA SER A 103 14.69 -6.83 -15.60
C SER A 103 13.56 -6.51 -14.63
N VAL A 104 13.26 -5.22 -14.50
CA VAL A 104 12.22 -4.69 -13.61
C VAL A 104 11.10 -4.13 -14.47
N ALA A 105 9.84 -4.36 -14.10
CA ALA A 105 8.70 -3.84 -14.82
C ALA A 105 7.63 -3.30 -13.86
N THR A 106 7.19 -2.07 -14.11
CA THR A 106 6.01 -1.51 -13.46
C THR A 106 4.76 -1.78 -14.30
N ILE A 107 3.72 -2.32 -13.68
CA ILE A 107 2.42 -2.53 -14.32
C ILE A 107 1.40 -1.55 -13.74
N VAL A 108 0.82 -0.72 -14.61
CA VAL A 108 -0.39 0.03 -14.25
C VAL A 108 -1.49 -0.99 -13.91
N THR A 109 -1.99 -0.93 -12.68
CA THR A 109 -2.85 -1.95 -12.10
C THR A 109 -4.21 -1.37 -11.76
N GLN A 110 -5.27 -1.99 -12.28
CA GLN A 110 -6.66 -1.76 -11.93
C GLN A 110 -7.14 -2.84 -10.96
N ILE A 111 -7.92 -2.46 -9.95
CA ILE A 111 -8.53 -3.38 -9.01
C ILE A 111 -10.03 -3.16 -8.97
N ALA A 112 -10.77 -4.22 -9.30
CA ALA A 112 -12.21 -4.24 -9.22
C ALA A 112 -12.69 -4.20 -7.76
N VAL A 113 -13.74 -3.44 -7.51
CA VAL A 113 -14.41 -3.30 -6.20
C VAL A 113 -15.92 -3.47 -6.38
N ASP A 114 -16.63 -3.74 -5.28
CA ASP A 114 -18.09 -3.89 -5.32
C ASP A 114 -18.74 -2.51 -5.45
N PRO A 115 -19.55 -2.23 -6.49
CA PRO A 115 -20.27 -0.97 -6.59
C PRO A 115 -21.21 -0.70 -5.41
N ASN A 116 -21.60 -1.73 -4.65
CA ASN A 116 -22.45 -1.62 -3.45
C ASN A 116 -21.64 -1.70 -2.14
N ASP A 117 -20.31 -1.56 -2.19
CA ASP A 117 -19.49 -1.57 -0.98
C ASP A 117 -19.95 -0.43 -0.03
N PRO A 118 -20.27 -0.72 1.24
CA PRO A 118 -20.71 0.30 2.21
C PRO A 118 -19.73 1.47 2.40
N ALA A 119 -18.46 1.29 2.03
CA ALA A 119 -17.46 2.35 2.08
C ALA A 119 -17.78 3.53 1.14
N PHE A 120 -18.60 3.34 0.09
CA PHE A 120 -19.08 4.43 -0.76
C PHE A 120 -20.06 5.35 -0.02
N GLU A 121 -20.86 4.81 0.89
CA GLU A 121 -21.79 5.60 1.71
C GLU A 121 -21.11 6.21 2.96
N ASN A 122 -20.05 5.56 3.47
CA ASN A 122 -19.28 6.05 4.63
C ASN A 122 -17.77 6.18 4.32
N PRO A 123 -17.37 7.25 3.60
CA PRO A 123 -15.96 7.56 3.34
C PRO A 123 -15.14 7.66 4.61
N SER A 124 -13.99 6.98 4.65
CA SER A 124 -13.15 6.90 5.87
C SER A 124 -11.67 7.10 5.60
N LYS A 125 -11.18 6.95 4.36
CA LYS A 125 -9.75 7.01 4.06
C LYS A 125 -9.31 8.45 3.87
N PRO A 126 -8.38 8.97 4.71
CA PRO A 126 -7.95 10.34 4.61
C PRO A 126 -6.93 10.53 3.48
N VAL A 127 -7.13 11.56 2.64
CA VAL A 127 -6.30 11.93 1.49
C VAL A 127 -5.92 13.42 1.54
N GLY A 128 -4.85 13.78 0.84
CA GLY A 128 -4.38 15.17 0.78
C GLY A 128 -3.87 15.73 2.10
N ASP A 129 -3.81 17.06 2.17
CA ASP A 129 -3.25 17.85 3.29
C ASP A 129 -4.19 17.99 4.49
N PHE A 130 -3.65 18.51 5.59
CA PHE A 130 -4.40 18.88 6.79
C PHE A 130 -4.95 20.30 6.67
N TYR A 131 -6.20 20.48 7.08
CA TYR A 131 -6.94 21.73 7.09
C TYR A 131 -7.41 22.06 8.51
N THR A 132 -7.65 23.35 8.78
CA THR A 132 -8.45 23.73 9.94
C THR A 132 -9.91 23.35 9.72
N LYS A 133 -10.71 23.36 10.80
CA LYS A 133 -12.13 23.07 10.70
C LYS A 133 -12.84 24.06 9.76
N GLU A 134 -12.50 25.33 9.86
CA GLU A 134 -13.09 26.42 9.08
C GLU A 134 -12.80 26.24 7.58
N GLN A 135 -11.55 25.91 7.23
CA GLN A 135 -11.15 25.63 5.86
C GLN A 135 -11.86 24.39 5.31
N ALA A 136 -11.93 23.31 6.10
CA ALA A 136 -12.63 22.09 5.72
C ALA A 136 -14.13 22.33 5.47
N ASP A 137 -14.79 23.10 6.35
CA ASP A 137 -16.21 23.44 6.22
C ASP A 137 -16.49 24.32 4.99
N GLU A 138 -15.57 25.21 4.63
CA GLU A 138 -15.68 26.04 3.42
C GLU A 138 -15.54 25.20 2.15
N ILE A 139 -14.49 24.37 2.07
CA ILE A 139 -14.25 23.48 0.93
C ILE A 139 -15.39 22.46 0.78
N ALA A 140 -15.91 21.92 1.90
CA ALA A 140 -17.03 20.99 1.87
C ALA A 140 -18.30 21.62 1.27
N LYS A 141 -18.59 22.88 1.58
CA LYS A 141 -19.74 23.60 1.01
C LYS A 141 -19.56 23.91 -0.48
N GLU A 142 -18.36 24.27 -0.89
CA GLU A 142 -18.07 24.63 -2.28
C GLU A 142 -18.00 23.40 -3.19
N LYS A 143 -17.32 22.33 -2.74
CA LYS A 143 -16.92 21.19 -3.58
C LYS A 143 -17.66 19.89 -3.26
N GLY A 144 -18.47 19.87 -2.19
CA GLY A 144 -19.18 18.65 -1.76
C GLY A 144 -18.28 17.56 -1.17
N TYR A 145 -17.05 17.91 -0.78
CA TYR A 145 -16.11 16.96 -0.19
C TYR A 145 -16.47 16.63 1.26
N THR A 146 -16.18 15.39 1.66
CA THR A 146 -16.33 14.96 3.05
C THR A 146 -15.01 15.11 3.77
N PHE A 147 -15.01 15.69 4.97
CA PHE A 147 -13.83 15.82 5.82
C PHE A 147 -14.04 15.12 7.17
N LYS A 148 -12.97 14.55 7.72
CA LYS A 148 -12.95 13.99 9.09
C LYS A 148 -11.72 14.50 9.84
N GLU A 149 -11.86 14.59 11.15
CA GLU A 149 -10.75 14.91 12.06
C GLU A 149 -9.77 13.72 12.11
N ASP A 150 -8.47 13.99 12.06
CA ASP A 150 -7.40 12.99 12.00
C ASP A 150 -6.45 13.15 13.20
N ALA A 151 -6.87 12.58 14.34
CA ALA A 151 -6.06 12.32 15.52
C ALA A 151 -5.35 13.57 16.10
N GLY A 152 -6.09 14.68 16.21
CA GLY A 152 -5.62 15.95 16.77
C GLY A 152 -4.77 16.79 15.81
N ARG A 153 -4.52 16.32 14.59
CA ARG A 153 -3.62 16.98 13.61
C ARG A 153 -4.36 17.92 12.65
N GLY A 154 -5.68 17.99 12.74
CA GLY A 154 -6.55 18.78 11.86
C GLY A 154 -7.57 17.91 11.13
N TYR A 155 -8.17 18.48 10.08
CA TYR A 155 -9.17 17.84 9.25
C TYR A 155 -8.57 17.44 7.91
N ARG A 156 -8.95 16.27 7.38
CA ARG A 156 -8.53 15.81 6.06
C ARG A 156 -9.73 15.37 5.25
N GLN A 157 -9.64 15.55 3.93
CA GLN A 157 -10.64 15.00 3.02
C GLN A 157 -10.64 13.48 3.17
N VAL A 158 -11.82 12.89 3.26
CA VAL A 158 -11.99 11.44 3.25
C VAL A 158 -12.68 10.98 1.97
N VAL A 159 -12.22 9.85 1.46
CA VAL A 159 -12.76 9.19 0.26
C VAL A 159 -13.20 7.76 0.60
N PRO A 160 -14.08 7.15 -0.21
CA PRO A 160 -14.42 5.74 -0.10
C PRO A 160 -13.19 4.84 -0.09
N SER A 161 -13.24 3.77 0.72
CA SER A 161 -12.18 2.78 0.81
C SER A 161 -12.74 1.35 0.73
N PRO A 162 -13.26 0.97 -0.45
CA PRO A 162 -13.88 -0.33 -0.65
C PRO A 162 -12.85 -1.46 -0.58
N LEU A 163 -13.35 -2.68 -0.36
CA LEU A 163 -12.51 -3.88 -0.34
C LEU A 163 -12.07 -4.27 -1.76
N PRO A 164 -10.79 -4.65 -1.95
CA PRO A 164 -10.32 -5.14 -3.24
C PRO A 164 -10.94 -6.51 -3.54
N MET A 165 -11.55 -6.67 -4.72
CA MET A 165 -12.14 -7.95 -5.15
C MET A 165 -11.28 -8.69 -6.17
N LYS A 166 -10.80 -7.99 -7.21
CA LYS A 166 -10.09 -8.62 -8.32
C LYS A 166 -9.03 -7.71 -8.91
N ILE A 167 -7.84 -8.24 -9.12
CA ILE A 167 -6.76 -7.57 -9.86
C ILE A 167 -6.97 -7.86 -11.34
N MET A 168 -7.13 -6.82 -12.16
CA MET A 168 -7.46 -6.99 -13.58
C MET A 168 -6.26 -7.48 -14.39
N GLU A 169 -5.06 -6.98 -14.09
CA GLU A 169 -3.82 -7.35 -14.77
C GLU A 169 -3.10 -8.57 -14.15
N LEU A 170 -3.81 -9.40 -13.38
CA LEU A 170 -3.22 -10.53 -12.65
C LEU A 170 -2.46 -11.50 -13.58
N ASP A 171 -3.01 -11.81 -14.76
CA ASP A 171 -2.37 -12.76 -15.69
C ASP A 171 -1.06 -12.21 -16.26
N SER A 172 -1.01 -10.90 -16.54
CA SER A 172 0.22 -10.21 -16.95
C SER A 172 1.26 -10.21 -15.83
N ILE A 173 0.83 -9.97 -14.59
CA ILE A 173 1.69 -10.02 -13.41
C ILE A 173 2.29 -11.42 -13.25
N LYS A 174 1.46 -12.48 -13.31
CA LYS A 174 1.91 -13.87 -13.24
C LYS A 174 2.91 -14.22 -14.33
N THR A 175 2.61 -13.84 -15.57
CA THR A 175 3.49 -14.07 -16.72
C THR A 175 4.89 -13.50 -16.50
N LEU A 176 4.98 -12.28 -15.95
CA LEU A 176 6.28 -11.67 -15.65
C LEU A 176 6.99 -12.33 -14.48
N ILE A 177 6.28 -12.73 -13.44
CA ILE A 177 6.87 -13.46 -12.30
C ILE A 177 7.43 -14.81 -12.76
N ASP A 178 6.67 -15.56 -13.56
CA ASP A 178 7.07 -16.87 -14.09
C ASP A 178 8.28 -16.76 -15.04
N ALA A 179 8.43 -15.62 -15.71
CA ALA A 179 9.60 -15.26 -16.50
C ALA A 179 10.78 -14.72 -15.66
N ASP A 180 10.74 -14.90 -14.33
CA ASP A 180 11.71 -14.46 -13.33
C ASP A 180 11.99 -12.94 -13.35
N LYS A 181 10.97 -12.13 -13.67
CA LYS A 181 11.08 -10.67 -13.65
C LYS A 181 10.77 -10.11 -12.28
N LEU A 182 11.37 -8.96 -11.95
CA LEU A 182 10.97 -8.19 -10.79
C LEU A 182 9.79 -7.30 -11.18
N VAL A 183 8.66 -7.47 -10.50
CA VAL A 183 7.41 -6.79 -10.85
C VAL A 183 7.04 -5.77 -9.79
N ILE A 184 6.68 -4.56 -10.21
CA ILE A 184 6.03 -3.55 -9.38
C ILE A 184 4.56 -3.48 -9.84
N ALA A 185 3.62 -3.75 -8.94
CA ALA A 185 2.19 -3.79 -9.24
C ALA A 185 1.33 -3.39 -8.03
N GLY A 186 0.06 -3.05 -8.28
CA GLY A 186 -0.87 -2.64 -7.22
C GLY A 186 -0.47 -1.32 -6.55
N GLY A 187 0.24 -0.45 -7.26
CA GLY A 187 0.67 0.85 -6.74
C GLY A 187 -0.49 1.69 -6.23
N GLY A 188 -0.37 2.24 -5.02
CA GLY A 188 -1.44 2.98 -4.36
C GLY A 188 -2.63 2.13 -3.91
N GLY A 189 -2.53 0.81 -3.96
CA GLY A 189 -3.66 -0.11 -3.80
C GLY A 189 -4.39 -0.42 -5.11
N GLY A 190 -3.90 0.06 -6.26
CA GLY A 190 -4.52 -0.10 -7.57
C GLY A 190 -5.50 1.03 -7.92
N VAL A 191 -5.77 1.22 -9.21
CA VAL A 191 -6.83 2.12 -9.69
C VAL A 191 -8.17 1.42 -9.43
N PRO A 192 -9.05 1.95 -8.58
CA PRO A 192 -10.34 1.34 -8.32
C PRO A 192 -11.26 1.42 -9.54
N VAL A 193 -11.80 0.27 -9.91
CA VAL A 193 -12.77 0.15 -11.00
C VAL A 193 -13.97 -0.68 -10.57
N ILE A 194 -15.12 -0.47 -11.21
CA ILE A 194 -16.26 -1.39 -11.16
C ILE A 194 -16.39 -2.13 -12.49
N ILE A 195 -16.92 -3.35 -12.44
CA ILE A 195 -17.18 -4.16 -13.63
C ILE A 195 -18.64 -3.94 -14.04
N THR A 196 -18.86 -3.44 -15.24
CA THR A 196 -20.19 -3.20 -15.82
C THR A 196 -20.38 -4.03 -17.09
N ASP A 197 -21.62 -4.07 -17.60
CA ASP A 197 -21.93 -4.72 -18.88
C ASP A 197 -21.18 -4.09 -20.07
N LYS A 198 -20.69 -2.84 -19.92
CA LYS A 198 -19.94 -2.10 -20.95
C LYS A 198 -18.42 -2.19 -20.79
N GLY A 199 -17.95 -2.86 -19.75
CA GLY A 199 -16.53 -2.94 -19.39
C GLY A 199 -16.23 -2.30 -18.04
N LEU A 200 -14.97 -1.87 -17.87
CA LEU A 200 -14.48 -1.29 -16.63
C LEU A 200 -14.76 0.20 -16.56
N GLU A 201 -15.18 0.69 -15.40
CA GLU A 201 -15.36 2.11 -15.12
C GLU A 201 -14.60 2.50 -13.85
N GLY A 202 -13.78 3.56 -13.92
CA GLY A 202 -13.04 4.07 -12.78
C GLY A 202 -13.95 4.78 -11.77
N VAL A 203 -13.74 4.53 -10.48
CA VAL A 203 -14.57 5.13 -9.40
C VAL A 203 -13.73 5.92 -8.41
N PRO A 204 -14.18 7.08 -7.90
CA PRO A 204 -13.37 7.95 -7.05
C PRO A 204 -13.23 7.39 -5.63
N ALA A 205 -12.33 6.42 -5.47
CA ALA A 205 -12.05 5.74 -4.21
C ALA A 205 -10.53 5.55 -3.99
N VAL A 206 -10.15 5.11 -2.79
CA VAL A 206 -8.79 4.66 -2.47
C VAL A 206 -8.88 3.29 -1.83
N ILE A 207 -8.36 2.29 -2.52
CA ILE A 207 -8.26 0.94 -1.97
C ILE A 207 -7.08 0.90 -1.00
N ASP A 208 -7.26 0.23 0.14
CA ASP A 208 -6.16 0.07 1.07
C ASP A 208 -5.04 -0.78 0.46
N LYS A 209 -3.83 -0.21 0.38
CA LYS A 209 -2.69 -0.84 -0.28
C LYS A 209 -2.25 -2.14 0.39
N ASP A 210 -2.40 -2.28 1.71
CA ASP A 210 -2.01 -3.51 2.41
C ASP A 210 -3.03 -4.63 2.11
N ARG A 211 -4.33 -4.32 2.08
CA ARG A 211 -5.38 -5.26 1.63
C ARG A 211 -5.21 -5.67 0.16
N SER A 212 -4.91 -4.74 -0.74
CA SER A 212 -4.60 -5.05 -2.14
C SER A 212 -3.35 -5.92 -2.28
N SER A 213 -2.35 -5.73 -1.41
CA SER A 213 -1.14 -6.54 -1.40
C SER A 213 -1.39 -7.96 -0.90
N ALA A 214 -2.26 -8.11 0.11
CA ALA A 214 -2.72 -9.43 0.56
C ALA A 214 -3.51 -10.15 -0.53
N LEU A 215 -4.41 -9.46 -1.24
CA LEU A 215 -5.11 -10.02 -2.40
C LEU A 215 -4.11 -10.44 -3.49
N LEU A 216 -3.12 -9.61 -3.80
CA LEU A 216 -2.09 -9.94 -4.78
C LEU A 216 -1.29 -11.19 -4.35
N ALA A 217 -0.86 -11.24 -3.09
CA ALA A 217 -0.10 -12.34 -2.51
C ALA A 217 -0.90 -13.66 -2.58
N ASP A 218 -2.18 -13.62 -2.19
CA ASP A 218 -3.07 -14.77 -2.32
C ASP A 218 -3.20 -15.23 -3.78
N LYS A 219 -3.48 -14.30 -4.70
CA LYS A 219 -3.78 -14.64 -6.10
C LYS A 219 -2.59 -15.12 -6.91
N ILE A 220 -1.37 -14.84 -6.46
CA ILE A 220 -0.14 -15.36 -7.06
C ILE A 220 0.41 -16.58 -6.33
N ASP A 221 -0.28 -17.11 -5.32
CA ASP A 221 0.20 -18.20 -4.47
C ASP A 221 1.58 -17.86 -3.86
N ALA A 222 1.68 -16.69 -3.23
CA ALA A 222 2.88 -16.28 -2.53
C ALA A 222 3.04 -17.10 -1.24
N ASP A 223 4.29 -17.41 -0.90
CA ASP A 223 4.64 -18.04 0.38
C ASP A 223 4.66 -17.00 1.50
N LYS A 224 5.03 -15.75 1.17
CA LYS A 224 5.17 -14.68 2.15
C LYS A 224 4.57 -13.35 1.70
N LEU A 225 3.98 -12.65 2.67
CA LEU A 225 3.58 -11.25 2.56
C LEU A 225 4.40 -10.42 3.56
N ILE A 226 5.17 -9.47 3.08
CA ILE A 226 5.95 -8.54 3.92
C ILE A 226 5.34 -7.15 3.81
N ILE A 227 4.87 -6.59 4.93
CA ILE A 227 4.40 -5.21 5.01
C ILE A 227 5.48 -4.37 5.67
N LEU A 228 6.02 -3.40 4.93
CA LEU A 228 6.99 -2.46 5.47
C LEU A 228 6.30 -1.20 5.98
N THR A 229 6.63 -0.80 7.21
CA THR A 229 6.04 0.35 7.89
C THR A 229 7.08 1.13 8.70
N ALA A 230 6.66 2.02 9.60
CA ALA A 230 7.53 2.92 10.36
C ALA A 230 8.02 2.33 11.69
N VAL A 231 7.66 1.09 12.01
CA VAL A 231 7.97 0.43 13.29
C VAL A 231 8.51 -0.97 13.05
N ASP A 232 9.45 -1.41 13.90
CA ASP A 232 10.11 -2.71 13.79
C ASP A 232 9.21 -3.88 14.21
N HIS A 233 8.22 -3.61 15.08
CA HIS A 233 7.27 -4.60 15.55
C HIS A 233 5.85 -4.01 15.57
N VAL A 234 4.86 -4.88 15.58
CA VAL A 234 3.51 -4.57 16.06
C VAL A 234 3.54 -4.56 17.59
N TYR A 235 2.80 -3.65 18.20
CA TYR A 235 2.75 -3.51 19.65
C TYR A 235 1.32 -3.66 20.17
N VAL A 236 1.17 -4.21 21.36
CA VAL A 236 0.00 -3.99 22.22
C VAL A 236 0.33 -2.91 23.24
N ASN A 237 -0.69 -2.19 23.71
CA ASN A 237 -0.55 -1.03 24.57
C ASN A 237 0.39 0.03 23.97
N TYR A 238 0.33 0.21 22.65
CA TYR A 238 1.20 1.13 21.93
C TYR A 238 1.14 2.55 22.51
N GLY A 239 2.31 3.13 22.79
CA GLY A 239 2.47 4.45 23.41
C GLY A 239 2.14 4.53 24.91
N LYS A 240 1.89 3.39 25.58
CA LYS A 240 1.62 3.33 27.04
C LYS A 240 2.84 2.81 27.81
N PRO A 241 2.92 3.01 29.14
CA PRO A 241 4.03 2.51 29.95
C PRO A 241 4.25 0.99 29.90
N ASP A 242 3.19 0.24 29.61
CA ASP A 242 3.18 -1.23 29.47
C ASP A 242 3.15 -1.67 27.99
N GLU A 243 3.66 -0.83 27.09
CA GLU A 243 3.86 -1.17 25.68
C GLU A 243 4.68 -2.46 25.54
N LYS A 244 4.19 -3.37 24.69
CA LYS A 244 4.82 -4.67 24.46
C LYS A 244 4.89 -4.98 22.98
N ALA A 245 6.10 -5.21 22.49
CA ALA A 245 6.35 -5.70 21.14
C ALA A 245 5.87 -7.14 20.98
N LEU A 246 5.17 -7.41 19.88
CA LEU A 246 4.75 -8.73 19.44
C LEU A 246 5.79 -9.26 18.46
N LYS A 247 6.50 -10.33 18.81
CA LYS A 247 7.47 -10.99 17.90
C LYS A 247 6.79 -11.98 16.97
N THR A 248 5.82 -12.71 17.52
CA THR A 248 4.97 -13.65 16.81
C THR A 248 3.53 -13.36 17.16
N LEU A 249 2.62 -13.64 16.25
CA LEU A 249 1.19 -13.48 16.46
C LEU A 249 0.46 -14.53 15.63
N ASN A 250 -0.37 -15.36 16.25
CA ASN A 250 -1.26 -16.24 15.49
C ASN A 250 -2.64 -15.60 15.26
N VAL A 251 -3.46 -16.23 14.43
CA VAL A 251 -4.79 -15.71 14.05
C VAL A 251 -5.67 -15.47 15.29
N ALA A 252 -5.70 -16.41 16.22
CA ALA A 252 -6.53 -16.31 17.42
C ALA A 252 -6.10 -15.14 18.33
N GLU A 253 -4.79 -14.96 18.53
CA GLU A 253 -4.24 -13.84 19.29
C GLU A 253 -4.50 -12.50 18.61
N ALA A 254 -4.32 -12.42 17.29
CA ALA A 254 -4.59 -11.21 16.52
C ALA A 254 -6.06 -10.79 16.63
N GLN A 255 -6.99 -11.72 16.44
CA GLN A 255 -8.42 -11.48 16.58
C GLN A 255 -8.79 -11.02 17.99
N LYS A 256 -8.15 -11.58 19.02
CA LYS A 256 -8.33 -11.13 20.40
C LYS A 256 -7.88 -9.68 20.57
N TYR A 257 -6.67 -9.33 20.15
CA TYR A 257 -6.14 -7.98 20.27
C TYR A 257 -6.90 -6.95 19.42
N MET A 258 -7.43 -7.35 18.27
CA MET A 258 -8.35 -6.52 17.48
C MET A 258 -9.63 -6.20 18.25
N LYS A 259 -10.26 -7.20 18.89
CA LYS A 259 -11.46 -6.99 19.73
C LYS A 259 -11.19 -6.11 20.95
N GLU A 260 -9.97 -6.18 21.49
CA GLU A 260 -9.51 -5.32 22.59
C GLU A 260 -9.14 -3.89 22.11
N GLY A 261 -9.19 -3.60 20.82
CA GLY A 261 -8.87 -2.27 20.27
C GLY A 261 -7.38 -1.92 20.35
N GLN A 262 -6.49 -2.92 20.37
CA GLN A 262 -5.04 -2.71 20.50
C GLN A 262 -4.40 -2.12 19.23
N PHE A 263 -5.06 -2.26 18.06
CA PHE A 263 -4.55 -1.79 16.79
C PHE A 263 -5.37 -0.60 16.28
N ALA A 264 -4.69 0.52 15.99
CA ALA A 264 -5.35 1.75 15.54
C ALA A 264 -5.95 1.61 14.12
N ALA A 265 -7.22 2.01 13.97
CA ALA A 265 -8.02 1.85 12.74
C ALA A 265 -7.41 2.53 11.49
N GLY A 266 -6.70 3.64 11.66
CA GLY A 266 -6.10 4.40 10.56
C GLY A 266 -4.70 3.95 10.14
N SER A 267 -4.08 2.99 10.85
CA SER A 267 -2.68 2.64 10.63
C SER A 267 -2.40 1.14 10.75
N MET A 268 -2.42 0.58 11.96
CA MET A 268 -1.98 -0.80 12.20
C MET A 268 -3.09 -1.82 11.96
N LEU A 269 -4.35 -1.49 12.26
CA LEU A 269 -5.46 -2.43 12.10
C LEU A 269 -5.60 -2.95 10.65
N PRO A 270 -5.56 -2.11 9.59
CA PRO A 270 -5.67 -2.62 8.22
C PRO A 270 -4.51 -3.54 7.83
N LYS A 271 -3.33 -3.38 8.44
CA LYS A 271 -2.16 -4.25 8.22
C LYS A 271 -2.39 -5.62 8.81
N ILE A 272 -2.89 -5.66 10.06
CA ILE A 272 -3.23 -6.92 10.72
C ILE A 272 -4.33 -7.63 9.94
N GLU A 273 -5.40 -6.94 9.56
CA GLU A 273 -6.47 -7.52 8.74
C GLU A 273 -5.96 -8.08 7.41
N ALA A 274 -5.08 -7.36 6.71
CA ALA A 274 -4.45 -7.84 5.48
C ALA A 274 -3.60 -9.09 5.72
N CYS A 275 -2.78 -9.11 6.78
CA CYS A 275 -1.99 -10.28 7.15
C CYS A 275 -2.88 -11.48 7.48
N LEU A 276 -3.94 -11.29 8.26
CA LEU A 276 -4.90 -12.36 8.59
C LEU A 276 -5.58 -12.91 7.35
N SER A 277 -6.05 -12.05 6.43
CA SER A 277 -6.66 -12.50 5.18
C SER A 277 -5.72 -13.31 4.28
N PHE A 278 -4.41 -13.23 4.49
CA PHE A 278 -3.41 -13.97 3.73
C PHE A 278 -3.05 -15.31 4.38
N VAL A 279 -2.99 -15.38 5.71
CA VAL A 279 -2.52 -16.57 6.46
C VAL A 279 -3.63 -17.45 7.03
N GLU A 280 -4.84 -16.93 7.26
CA GLU A 280 -5.92 -17.68 7.91
C GLU A 280 -6.34 -18.88 7.05
N GLY A 281 -6.26 -20.09 7.61
CA GLY A 281 -6.51 -21.35 6.89
C GLY A 281 -5.36 -21.84 6.00
N HIS A 282 -4.22 -21.15 6.02
CA HIS A 282 -3.03 -21.43 5.21
C HIS A 282 -1.77 -21.59 6.09
N PRO A 283 -1.59 -22.74 6.76
CA PRO A 283 -0.49 -22.95 7.72
C PRO A 283 0.91 -22.89 7.09
N GLU A 284 1.02 -23.02 5.77
CA GLU A 284 2.25 -22.89 5.00
C GLU A 284 2.66 -21.43 4.74
N ARG A 285 1.73 -20.48 4.85
CA ARG A 285 1.96 -19.07 4.54
C ARG A 285 2.43 -18.30 5.77
N GLU A 286 3.23 -17.26 5.53
CA GLU A 286 3.72 -16.37 6.58
C GLU A 286 3.57 -14.90 6.19
N ALA A 287 3.03 -14.09 7.10
CA ALA A 287 3.08 -12.64 6.96
C ALA A 287 4.10 -12.03 7.93
N LEU A 288 4.73 -10.93 7.52
CA LEU A 288 5.73 -10.20 8.30
C LEU A 288 5.41 -8.71 8.28
N ILE A 289 5.33 -8.09 9.45
CA ILE A 289 5.28 -6.63 9.60
C ILE A 289 6.59 -6.17 10.24
N THR A 290 7.29 -5.25 9.60
CA THR A 290 8.55 -4.67 10.10
C THR A 290 8.81 -3.30 9.48
N SER A 291 9.88 -2.64 9.90
CA SER A 291 10.36 -1.42 9.26
C SER A 291 11.23 -1.71 8.03
N LEU A 292 11.39 -0.71 7.17
CA LEU A 292 12.31 -0.85 6.03
C LEU A 292 13.76 -1.03 6.50
N ASP A 293 14.20 -0.24 7.48
CA ASP A 293 15.55 -0.32 8.03
C ASP A 293 15.80 -1.64 8.76
N GLY A 294 14.75 -2.20 9.37
CA GLY A 294 14.76 -3.51 10.03
C GLY A 294 14.56 -4.70 9.09
N LEU A 295 14.44 -4.51 7.76
CA LEU A 295 14.11 -5.60 6.84
C LEU A 295 15.17 -6.72 6.86
N ASP A 296 16.45 -6.39 6.74
CA ASP A 296 17.52 -7.40 6.71
C ASP A 296 17.57 -8.20 8.02
N ASP A 297 17.41 -7.52 9.16
CA ASP A 297 17.36 -8.19 10.47
C ASP A 297 16.07 -8.98 10.68
N ALA A 298 14.94 -8.56 10.10
CA ALA A 298 13.69 -9.29 10.16
C ALA A 298 13.75 -10.58 9.34
N LEU A 299 14.41 -10.54 8.18
CA LEU A 299 14.67 -11.74 7.37
C LEU A 299 15.62 -12.72 8.06
N ALA A 300 16.52 -12.21 8.91
CA ALA A 300 17.34 -13.02 9.81
C ALA A 300 16.61 -13.47 11.09
N GLY A 301 15.32 -13.14 11.26
CA GLY A 301 14.49 -13.53 12.40
C GLY A 301 14.81 -12.78 13.70
N LYS A 302 15.49 -11.63 13.62
CA LYS A 302 15.90 -10.85 14.81
C LYS A 302 14.88 -9.78 15.20
N VAL A 303 14.21 -9.16 14.22
CA VAL A 303 13.17 -8.13 14.42
C VAL A 303 11.92 -8.48 13.61
N GLY A 304 10.85 -7.69 13.72
CA GLY A 304 9.60 -7.95 13.00
C GLY A 304 8.55 -8.69 13.83
N THR A 305 7.30 -8.58 13.40
CA THR A 305 6.18 -9.40 13.86
C THR A 305 5.85 -10.42 12.80
N VAL A 306 6.09 -11.69 13.10
CA VAL A 306 5.73 -12.82 12.24
C VAL A 306 4.31 -13.26 12.55
N ILE A 307 3.46 -13.30 11.54
CA ILE A 307 2.05 -13.67 11.64
C ILE A 307 1.81 -14.96 10.87
N ARG A 308 1.18 -15.95 11.51
CA ARG A 308 0.90 -17.29 10.96
C ARG A 308 -0.48 -17.75 11.40
N ASP A 309 -0.97 -18.82 10.79
CA ASP A 309 -2.26 -19.43 11.16
C ASP A 309 -2.28 -19.92 12.63
N ASN A 310 -1.25 -20.69 13.03
CA ASN A 310 -1.15 -21.35 14.35
C ASN A 310 0.02 -20.82 15.20
#